data_AF-A0A6G3ZY79-F1
#
_entry.id   AF-A0A6G3ZY79-F1
#
_cell.length_a   1.000
_cell.length_b   1.000
_cell.length_c   1.000
_cell.angle_alpha   90.00
_cell.angle_beta   90.00
_cell.angle_gamma   90.00
#
_symmetry.space_group_name_H-M   'P 1'
#
loop_
_entity.id
_entity.type
_entity.pdbx_description
1 polymer ?
#
loop_
_entity_poly.entity_id
_entity_poly.type
_entity_poly.pdbx_seq_one_letter_code
_entity_poly.pdbx_strand_id
1 'polypeptide(L)'
;MKPLFIVHLRIRLITFEKKSIEAYGSFHLEVQELNGQENRVYVRWKQTSIHKGEVDGFAPTGKTEVEITSAVYQEESKIEEY
;
A
#
# COMPACT_ATOMS: atom_id res chain seq x y z
N MET A 1 6.90 19.93 4.73
CA MET A 1 7.63 18.65 4.85
C MET A 1 6.91 17.56 5.66
N LYS A 2 5.76 17.83 6.30
CA LYS A 2 4.97 16.85 7.09
C LYS A 2 4.11 15.83 6.29
N PRO A 3 3.51 16.15 5.12
CA PRO A 3 2.52 15.25 4.51
C PRO A 3 3.14 13.99 3.91
N LEU A 4 4.35 14.07 3.34
CA LEU A 4 5.02 12.92 2.72
C LEU A 4 5.36 11.83 3.75
N PHE A 5 5.73 12.22 4.97
CA PHE A 5 6.04 11.28 6.06
C PHE A 5 4.80 10.55 6.57
N ILE A 6 3.66 11.24 6.65
CA ILE A 6 2.38 10.67 7.07
C ILE A 6 1.88 9.66 6.02
N VAL A 7 1.94 10.02 4.73
CA VAL A 7 1.55 9.14 3.63
C VAL A 7 2.43 7.89 3.59
N HIS A 8 3.75 8.05 3.68
CA HIS A 8 4.67 6.90 3.66
C HIS A 8 4.46 5.96 4.87
N LEU A 9 4.26 6.51 6.07
CA LEU A 9 4.01 5.72 7.28
C LEU A 9 2.65 4.98 7.22
N ARG A 10 1.62 5.62 6.65
CA ARG A 10 0.27 5.05 6.55
C ARG A 10 0.14 3.97 5.48
N ILE A 11 0.71 4.17 4.28
CA ILE A 11 0.78 3.12 3.25
C ILE A 11 1.48 1.88 3.83
N ARG A 12 2.58 2.09 4.56
CA ARG A 12 3.32 1.01 5.21
C ARG A 12 2.47 0.26 6.23
N LEU A 13 1.61 0.92 7.01
CA LEU A 13 0.76 0.24 8.00
C LEU A 13 -0.33 -0.63 7.36
N ILE A 14 -0.91 -0.21 6.23
CA ILE A 14 -1.90 -1.00 5.48
C ILE A 14 -1.23 -2.24 4.88
N THR A 15 -0.04 -2.08 4.28
CA THR A 15 0.63 -3.21 3.62
C THR A 15 1.32 -4.18 4.58
N PHE A 16 1.81 -3.72 5.75
CA PHE A 16 2.51 -4.55 6.73
C PHE A 16 1.57 -5.29 7.71
N GLU A 17 0.28 -5.47 7.39
CA GLU A 17 -0.54 -6.40 8.19
C GLU A 17 0.14 -7.78 8.23
N LYS A 18 0.16 -8.41 9.40
CA LYS A 18 0.89 -9.66 9.66
C LYS A 18 0.55 -10.75 8.63
N LYS A 19 -0.72 -10.84 8.23
CA LYS A 19 -1.18 -11.76 7.18
C LYS A 19 -0.55 -11.48 5.81
N SER A 20 -0.45 -10.22 5.41
CA SER A 20 0.18 -9.84 4.13
C SER A 20 1.67 -10.18 4.11
N ILE A 21 2.39 -9.98 5.22
CA ILE A 21 3.81 -10.35 5.32
C ILE A 21 4.00 -11.87 5.28
N GLU A 22 3.13 -12.64 5.93
CA GLU A 22 3.18 -14.11 5.89
C GLU A 22 2.88 -14.66 4.48
N ALA A 23 1.93 -14.03 3.77
CA ALA A 23 1.53 -14.42 2.42
C ALA A 23 2.51 -13.99 1.32
N TYR A 24 3.10 -12.81 1.44
CA TYR A 24 3.84 -12.17 0.34
C TYR A 24 5.31 -11.89 0.66
N GLY A 25 5.70 -11.99 1.94
CA GLY A 25 7.06 -11.67 2.40
C GLY A 25 7.44 -10.22 2.14
N SER A 26 8.70 -10.01 1.77
CA SER A 26 9.18 -8.69 1.36
C SER A 26 8.50 -8.24 0.07
N PHE A 27 8.04 -7.00 0.06
CA PHE A 27 7.47 -6.33 -1.10
C PHE A 27 8.18 -5.01 -1.36
N HIS A 28 8.09 -4.54 -2.60
CA HIS A 28 8.59 -3.24 -3.03
C HIS A 28 7.41 -2.29 -3.27
N LEU A 29 7.51 -1.07 -2.75
CA LEU A 29 6.52 0.00 -2.96
C LEU A 29 7.17 1.13 -3.74
N GLU A 30 6.51 1.54 -4.81
CA GLU A 30 6.90 2.66 -5.66
C GLU A 30 5.73 3.66 -5.72
N VAL A 31 5.90 4.86 -5.18
CA VAL A 31 4.89 5.92 -5.32
C VAL A 31 4.91 6.40 -6.77
N GLN A 32 3.80 6.17 -7.48
CA GLN A 32 3.61 6.54 -8.88
C GLN A 32 3.10 7.98 -9.01
N GLU A 33 2.24 8.39 -8.07
CA GLU A 33 1.63 9.72 -8.08
C GLU A 33 1.42 10.21 -6.66
N LEU A 34 1.67 11.51 -6.43
CA LEU A 34 1.44 12.15 -5.15
C LEU A 34 0.97 13.58 -5.38
N ASN A 35 -0.31 13.84 -5.08
CA ASN A 35 -0.93 15.14 -5.26
C ASN A 35 -1.51 15.61 -3.93
N GLY A 36 -1.02 16.74 -3.41
CA GLY A 36 -1.57 17.39 -2.23
C GLY A 36 -2.41 18.60 -2.61
N GLN A 37 -3.62 18.72 -2.07
CA GLN A 37 -4.44 19.92 -2.14
C GLN A 37 -5.04 20.21 -0.78
N GLU A 38 -4.76 21.41 -0.25
CA GLU A 38 -5.28 21.89 1.03
C GLU A 38 -5.13 20.85 2.16
N ASN A 39 -6.22 20.17 2.52
CA ASN A 39 -6.30 19.18 3.59
C ASN A 39 -6.34 17.73 3.08
N ARG A 40 -6.11 17.49 1.77
CA ARG A 40 -6.13 16.17 1.15
C ARG A 40 -4.81 15.83 0.47
N VAL A 41 -4.40 14.58 0.58
CA VAL A 41 -3.28 14.02 -0.17
C VAL A 41 -3.72 12.75 -0.87
N TYR A 42 -3.82 12.83 -2.19
CA TYR A 42 -3.95 11.65 -3.03
C TYR A 42 -2.58 11.04 -3.25
N VAL A 43 -2.52 9.71 -3.13
CA VAL A 43 -1.35 8.94 -3.50
C VAL A 43 -1.78 7.74 -4.32
N ARG A 44 -0.98 7.43 -5.35
CA ARG A 44 -1.04 6.17 -6.09
C ARG A 44 0.29 5.48 -5.95
N TRP A 45 0.28 4.20 -5.67
CA TRP A 45 1.50 3.41 -5.60
C TRP A 45 1.37 2.09 -6.35
N LYS A 46 2.52 1.60 -6.78
CA LYS A 46 2.71 0.25 -7.28
C LYS A 46 3.38 -0.57 -6.20
N GLN A 47 2.76 -1.69 -5.87
CA GLN A 47 3.32 -2.71 -5.00
C GLN A 47 3.76 -3.89 -5.86
N THR A 48 4.93 -4.43 -5.59
CA THR A 48 5.44 -5.64 -6.23
C THR A 48 5.85 -6.63 -5.16
N SER A 49 5.26 -7.82 -5.18
CA SER A 49 5.50 -8.88 -4.20
C SER A 49 5.65 -10.24 -4.88
N ILE A 50 6.02 -11.27 -4.10
CA ILE A 50 6.04 -12.66 -4.57
C ILE A 50 5.03 -13.42 -3.73
N HIS A 51 4.10 -14.12 -4.36
CA HIS A 51 3.11 -14.92 -3.67
C HIS A 51 3.76 -16.18 -3.07
N LYS A 52 3.97 -16.18 -1.75
CA LYS A 52 4.77 -17.16 -1.01
C LYS A 52 3.99 -17.99 0.02
N GLY A 53 2.86 -17.47 0.52
CA GLY A 53 1.95 -18.17 1.42
C GLY A 53 0.56 -18.33 0.80
N GLU A 54 -0.36 -18.95 1.52
CA GLU A 54 -1.75 -19.10 1.06
C GLU A 54 -2.50 -17.77 1.22
N VAL A 55 -3.24 -17.37 0.19
CA VAL A 55 -4.08 -16.16 0.18
C VAL A 55 -5.47 -16.54 -0.29
N ASP A 56 -6.50 -16.26 0.52
CA ASP A 56 -7.91 -16.53 0.19
C ASP A 56 -8.19 -17.96 -0.34
N GLY A 57 -7.45 -18.95 0.17
CA GLY A 57 -7.55 -20.36 -0.24
C GLY A 57 -6.76 -20.72 -1.51
N PHE A 58 -6.01 -19.78 -2.09
CA PHE A 58 -5.11 -20.02 -3.20
C PHE A 58 -3.70 -20.38 -2.69
N ALA A 59 -3.18 -21.51 -3.19
CA ALA A 59 -1.82 -21.95 -2.89
C ALA A 59 -0.77 -20.98 -3.45
N PRO A 60 0.41 -20.89 -2.81
CA PRO A 60 1.48 -19.99 -3.24
C PRO A 60 1.95 -20.32 -4.66
N THR A 61 1.90 -19.31 -5.54
CA THR A 61 2.25 -19.49 -6.95
C THR A 61 3.74 -19.29 -7.22
N GLY A 62 4.46 -18.62 -6.31
CA GLY A 62 5.85 -18.20 -6.52
C GLY A 62 6.02 -17.12 -7.61
N LYS A 63 4.93 -16.61 -8.18
CA LYS A 63 4.95 -15.58 -9.22
C LYS A 63 5.02 -14.20 -8.60
N THR A 64 5.53 -13.26 -9.40
CA THR A 64 5.47 -11.84 -9.09
C THR A 64 4.03 -11.37 -9.20
N GLU A 65 3.51 -10.79 -8.12
CA GLU A 65 2.24 -10.07 -8.11
C GLU A 65 2.51 -8.57 -8.11
N VAL A 66 1.76 -7.84 -8.94
CA VAL A 66 1.83 -6.39 -9.05
C VAL A 66 0.46 -5.84 -8.74
N GLU A 67 0.39 -5.02 -7.70
CA GLU A 67 -0.83 -4.34 -7.28
C GLU A 67 -0.67 -2.84 -7.51
N ILE A 68 -1.67 -2.20 -8.10
CA ILE A 68 -1.71 -0.76 -8.29
C ILE A 68 -2.86 -0.23 -7.46
N THR A 69 -2.53 0.58 -6.45
CA THR A 69 -3.49 1.00 -5.43
C THR A 69 -3.41 2.51 -5.25
N SER A 70 -4.51 3.11 -4.83
CA SER A 70 -4.61 4.54 -4.53
C SER A 70 -5.36 4.79 -3.24
N ALA A 71 -5.01 5.88 -2.56
CA ALA A 71 -5.71 6.34 -1.37
C ALA A 71 -5.72 7.86 -1.30
N VAL A 72 -6.76 8.41 -0.69
CA VAL A 72 -6.85 9.82 -0.34
C VAL A 72 -6.78 9.97 1.18
N TYR A 73 -5.78 10.69 1.67
CA TYR A 73 -5.61 11.01 3.08
C TYR A 73 -6.15 12.42 3.34
N GLN A 74 -7.06 12.57 4.29
CA GLN A 74 -7.50 13.88 4.77
C GLN A 74 -6.84 14.22 6.12
N GLU A 75 -6.55 15.49 6.40
CA GLU A 75 -5.91 15.93 7.66
C GLU A 75 -6.73 15.51 8.90
N GLU A 76 -8.05 15.40 8.75
CA GLU A 76 -8.96 14.77 9.74
C GLU A 76 -9.03 13.24 9.59
N SER A 77 -7.87 12.58 9.52
CA SER A 77 -7.60 11.18 9.89
C SER A 77 -8.39 10.02 9.27
N LYS A 78 -9.45 10.25 8.48
CA LYS A 78 -10.18 9.18 7.79
C LYS A 78 -9.58 8.92 6.41
N ILE A 79 -9.25 7.65 6.17
CA ILE A 79 -8.80 7.16 4.87
C ILE A 79 -10.04 6.88 4.04
N GLU A 80 -10.08 7.41 2.82
CA GLU A 80 -11.03 7.00 1.79
C GLU A 80 -10.25 6.31 0.68
N GLU A 81 -10.57 5.03 0.46
CA GLU A 81 -10.05 4.19 -0.62
C GLU A 81 -11.04 4.22 -1.79
N TYR A 82 -10.52 4.26 -3.02
CA TYR A 82 -11.28 4.39 -4.27
C TYR A 82 -10.79 3.38 -5.30
#